data_AF-A8ZKR3-F1
#
_entry.id   AF-A8ZKR3-F1
#
_cell.length_a   1.000
_cell.length_b   1.000
_cell.length_c   1.000
_cell.angle_alpha   90.00
_cell.angle_beta   90.00
_cell.angle_gamma   90.00
#
_symmetry.space_group_name_H-M   'P 1'
#
loop_
_entity.id
_entity.type
_entity.pdbx_description
1 polymer ?
#
loop_
_entity_poly.entity_id
_entity_poly.type
_entity_poly.pdbx_seq_one_letter_code
_entity_poly.pdbx_strand_id
1 'polypeptide(L)'
;MKERKRPLLSVLACVNSKCESYGQAGLENLIVRKVYGQDQIRYLRCRCCGAAFSERKNTAFWNTKIPESRAIEVGRQIAEGTSIKGTSRLTYTHRATVKRLSLKFGQHAQDFHEQEAQQLDIDVLEMDERHGYVAIKQQQCWDAVAIDAASKFIIQVEVGPRNTNLIDRLMRATHKRLAHPRDLVLMTDGDASYRTLFPIIFGVSYLPPVRATWGARPTQNTGFLDPLPTSKSSNIVRGKS
;
A
#
# COMPACT_ATOMS: atom_id res chain seq x y z
N MET A 1 3.30 -37.24 6.85
CA MET A 1 2.34 -36.31 6.20
C MET A 1 2.37 -35.02 7.01
N LYS A 2 2.80 -33.86 6.46
CA LYS A 2 2.80 -32.60 7.23
C LYS A 2 1.36 -32.28 7.63
N GLU A 3 1.14 -32.06 8.93
CA GLU A 3 -0.14 -31.66 9.48
C GLU A 3 -0.61 -30.38 8.80
N ARG A 4 -1.80 -30.42 8.18
CA ARG A 4 -2.37 -29.27 7.47
C ARG A 4 -3.15 -28.43 8.48
N LYS A 5 -2.45 -27.55 9.20
CA LYS A 5 -3.10 -26.64 10.14
C LYS A 5 -4.02 -25.68 9.39
N ARG A 6 -5.32 -25.91 9.52
CA ARG A 6 -6.36 -24.97 9.06
C ARG A 6 -6.51 -23.85 10.08
N PRO A 7 -6.84 -22.62 9.65
CA PRO A 7 -7.11 -21.54 10.59
C PRO A 7 -8.28 -21.92 11.51
N LEU A 8 -8.26 -21.47 12.75
CA LEU A 8 -9.40 -21.63 13.64
C LEU A 8 -10.62 -20.92 13.04
N LEU A 9 -11.84 -21.40 13.32
CA LEU A 9 -13.04 -20.70 12.83
C LEU A 9 -13.17 -19.31 13.46
N SER A 10 -12.63 -19.13 14.67
CA SER A 10 -12.62 -17.85 15.39
C SER A 10 -11.84 -16.76 14.67
N VAL A 11 -10.88 -17.08 13.80
CA VAL A 11 -10.13 -16.07 13.02
C VAL A 11 -10.74 -15.80 11.65
N LEU A 12 -11.85 -16.47 11.31
CA LEU A 12 -12.56 -16.27 10.04
C LEU A 12 -13.80 -15.41 10.25
N ALA A 13 -14.19 -14.69 9.20
CA ALA A 13 -15.34 -13.79 9.20
C ALA A 13 -16.32 -14.10 8.06
N CYS A 14 -17.54 -13.56 8.16
CA CYS A 14 -18.48 -13.60 7.05
C CYS A 14 -17.98 -12.74 5.89
N VAL A 15 -18.06 -13.27 4.66
CA VAL A 15 -17.61 -12.58 3.43
C VAL A 15 -18.74 -11.91 2.65
N ASN A 16 -19.99 -12.02 3.13
CA ASN A 16 -21.14 -11.37 2.51
C ASN A 16 -21.22 -9.91 2.98
N SER A 17 -20.97 -8.95 2.09
CA SER A 17 -20.97 -7.51 2.41
C SER A 17 -22.31 -6.97 2.93
N LYS A 18 -23.41 -7.71 2.74
CA LYS A 18 -24.74 -7.37 3.25
C LYS A 18 -25.04 -7.95 4.64
N CYS A 19 -24.11 -8.70 5.23
CA CYS A 19 -24.29 -9.33 6.54
C CYS A 19 -23.83 -8.39 7.65
N GLU A 20 -24.57 -8.33 8.75
CA GLU A 20 -24.17 -7.58 9.96
C GLU A 20 -22.83 -8.05 10.54
N SER A 21 -22.51 -9.34 10.40
CA SER A 21 -21.24 -9.93 10.82
C SER A 21 -20.16 -9.91 9.72
N TYR A 22 -20.31 -9.10 8.67
CA TYR A 22 -19.34 -8.98 7.60
C TYR A 22 -17.99 -8.49 8.13
N GLY A 23 -16.90 -9.16 7.75
CA GLY A 23 -15.53 -8.76 8.11
C GLY A 23 -15.16 -8.91 9.59
N GLN A 24 -16.10 -9.30 10.46
CA GLN A 24 -15.87 -9.44 11.90
C GLN A 24 -15.56 -10.90 12.25
N ALA A 25 -14.33 -11.14 12.70
CA ALA A 25 -13.89 -12.44 13.22
C ALA A 25 -14.34 -12.63 14.68
N GLY A 26 -14.28 -13.86 15.20
CA GLY A 26 -14.52 -14.16 16.61
C GLY A 26 -15.99 -14.25 17.03
N LEU A 27 -16.96 -14.03 16.13
CA LEU A 27 -18.40 -14.01 16.45
C LEU A 27 -19.06 -15.39 16.53
N GLU A 28 -18.30 -16.48 16.37
CA GLU A 28 -18.78 -17.88 16.40
C GLU A 28 -19.99 -18.17 15.48
N ASN A 29 -20.21 -17.31 14.48
CA ASN A 29 -21.34 -17.36 13.57
C ASN A 29 -21.10 -18.30 12.37
N LEU A 30 -19.90 -18.84 12.21
CA LEU A 30 -19.52 -19.69 11.09
C LEU A 30 -19.57 -21.17 11.47
N ILE A 31 -20.27 -21.97 10.65
CA ILE A 31 -20.28 -23.44 10.77
C ILE A 31 -19.67 -24.09 9.54
N VAL A 32 -19.04 -25.25 9.73
CA VAL A 32 -18.55 -26.08 8.62
C VAL A 32 -19.72 -26.88 8.06
N ARG A 33 -20.12 -26.57 6.81
CA ARG A 33 -21.17 -27.31 6.11
C ARG A 33 -20.65 -28.59 5.47
N LYS A 34 -19.45 -28.52 4.89
CA LYS A 34 -18.75 -29.67 4.29
C LYS A 34 -17.26 -29.39 4.15
N VAL A 35 -16.48 -30.43 3.95
CA VAL A 35 -15.06 -30.36 3.61
C VAL A 35 -14.86 -30.95 2.21
N TYR A 36 -14.00 -30.35 1.39
CA TYR A 36 -13.82 -30.79 0.01
C TYR A 36 -12.38 -30.64 -0.51
N GLY A 37 -12.09 -31.40 -1.57
CA GLY A 37 -10.79 -31.39 -2.24
C GLY A 37 -9.68 -32.08 -1.46
N GLN A 38 -8.56 -32.33 -2.13
CA GLN A 38 -7.39 -32.99 -1.53
C GLN A 38 -6.77 -32.19 -0.38
N ASP A 39 -6.96 -30.87 -0.40
CA ASP A 39 -6.47 -30.01 0.66
C ASP A 39 -7.37 -30.03 1.90
N GLN A 40 -8.55 -30.65 1.89
CA GLN A 40 -9.52 -30.62 2.99
C GLN A 40 -9.97 -29.16 3.29
N ILE A 41 -10.46 -28.48 2.25
CA ILE A 41 -10.93 -27.10 2.34
C ILE A 41 -12.33 -27.08 2.95
N ARG A 42 -12.55 -26.26 3.97
CA ARG A 42 -13.87 -26.11 4.60
C ARG A 42 -14.79 -25.19 3.76
N TYR A 43 -16.01 -25.64 3.53
CA TYR A 43 -17.11 -24.83 3.01
C TYR A 43 -17.98 -24.40 4.19
N LEU A 44 -17.96 -23.10 4.47
CA LEU A 44 -18.58 -22.49 5.64
C LEU A 44 -19.98 -22.00 5.32
N ARG A 45 -20.82 -21.87 6.35
CA ARG A 45 -22.10 -21.17 6.31
C ARG A 45 -22.16 -20.19 7.47
N CYS A 46 -22.54 -18.94 7.19
CA CYS A 46 -22.84 -17.95 8.22
C CYS A 46 -24.25 -18.19 8.77
N ARG A 47 -24.39 -18.27 10.10
CA ARG A 47 -25.68 -18.40 10.79
C ARG A 47 -26.51 -17.11 10.72
N CYS A 48 -25.86 -15.95 10.67
CA CYS A 48 -26.53 -14.65 10.65
C CYS A 48 -27.25 -14.39 9.30
N CYS A 49 -26.54 -14.55 8.17
CA CYS A 49 -27.12 -14.24 6.85
C CYS A 49 -27.39 -15.48 5.98
N GLY A 50 -27.12 -16.69 6.47
CA GLY A 50 -27.34 -17.94 5.74
C GLY A 50 -26.39 -18.22 4.56
N ALA A 51 -25.56 -17.25 4.16
CA ALA A 51 -24.64 -17.35 3.01
C ALA A 51 -23.59 -18.45 3.24
N ALA A 52 -23.25 -19.17 2.17
CA ALA A 52 -22.24 -20.22 2.19
C ALA A 52 -21.08 -19.91 1.25
N PHE A 53 -19.86 -20.15 1.70
CA PHE A 53 -18.64 -19.76 1.01
C PHE A 53 -17.46 -20.65 1.43
N SER A 54 -16.43 -20.71 0.61
CA SER A 54 -15.19 -21.40 1.00
C SER A 54 -14.44 -20.61 2.06
N GLU A 55 -13.79 -21.27 3.00
CA GLU A 55 -12.85 -20.63 3.93
C GLU A 55 -11.72 -19.86 3.21
N ARG A 56 -11.41 -20.20 1.95
CA ARG A 56 -10.41 -19.49 1.14
C ARG A 56 -10.95 -18.26 0.43
N LYS A 57 -12.25 -17.95 0.54
CA LYS A 57 -12.84 -16.76 -0.11
C LYS A 57 -12.13 -15.51 0.43
N ASN A 58 -11.81 -14.58 -0.47
CA ASN A 58 -11.04 -13.35 -0.18
C ASN A 58 -9.60 -13.59 0.34
N THR A 59 -9.02 -14.77 0.10
CA THR A 59 -7.60 -15.04 0.39
C THR A 59 -6.78 -15.16 -0.90
N ALA A 60 -5.45 -15.03 -0.79
CA ALA A 60 -4.49 -15.40 -1.84
C ALA A 60 -4.73 -16.81 -2.41
N PHE A 61 -5.30 -17.73 -1.63
CA PHE A 61 -5.53 -19.11 -2.06
C PHE A 61 -6.89 -19.35 -2.72
N TRP A 62 -7.84 -18.40 -2.68
CA TRP A 62 -9.21 -18.51 -3.23
C TRP A 62 -9.42 -19.52 -4.38
N ASN A 63 -9.55 -19.17 -5.66
CA ASN A 63 -9.85 -20.17 -6.70
C ASN A 63 -8.60 -20.97 -7.18
N THR A 64 -7.70 -21.40 -6.28
CA THR A 64 -6.46 -22.10 -6.66
C THR A 64 -6.68 -23.61 -6.80
N LYS A 65 -6.27 -24.19 -7.94
CA LYS A 65 -6.48 -25.61 -8.31
C LYS A 65 -5.28 -26.52 -8.08
N ILE A 66 -4.12 -25.97 -7.72
CA ILE A 66 -2.96 -26.75 -7.33
C ILE A 66 -2.98 -26.99 -5.81
N PRO A 67 -2.29 -28.03 -5.30
CA PRO A 67 -2.14 -28.24 -3.87
C PRO A 67 -1.61 -27.00 -3.16
N GLU A 68 -2.17 -26.69 -1.99
CA GLU A 68 -1.81 -25.50 -1.21
C GLU A 68 -0.32 -25.38 -0.94
N SER A 69 0.34 -26.49 -0.58
CA SER A 69 1.78 -26.52 -0.33
C SER A 69 2.60 -26.08 -1.53
N ARG A 70 2.19 -26.46 -2.74
CA ARG A 70 2.84 -26.03 -3.99
C ARG A 70 2.56 -24.55 -4.28
N ALA A 71 1.35 -24.06 -3.98
CA ALA A 71 1.04 -22.63 -4.12
C ALA A 71 1.85 -21.77 -3.15
N ILE A 72 2.05 -22.23 -1.91
CA ILE A 72 2.92 -21.59 -0.91
C ILE A 72 4.35 -21.54 -1.42
N GLU A 73 4.88 -22.64 -1.94
CA GLU A 73 6.24 -22.67 -2.49
C GLU A 73 6.39 -21.72 -3.68
N VAL A 74 5.40 -21.65 -4.58
CA VAL A 74 5.39 -20.65 -5.66
C VAL A 74 5.44 -19.22 -5.09
N GLY A 75 4.66 -18.94 -4.05
CA GLY A 75 4.64 -17.64 -3.38
C GLY A 75 5.99 -17.28 -2.77
N ARG A 76 6.62 -18.24 -2.07
CA ARG A 76 7.97 -18.09 -1.49
C ARG A 76 8.99 -17.74 -2.57
N GLN A 77 9.06 -18.53 -3.64
CA GLN A 77 10.04 -18.28 -4.71
C GLN A 77 9.86 -16.90 -5.36
N ILE A 78 8.62 -16.43 -5.51
CA ILE A 78 8.33 -15.08 -6.02
C ILE A 78 8.81 -14.01 -5.02
N ALA A 79 8.56 -14.20 -3.72
CA ALA A 79 9.00 -13.28 -2.67
C ALA A 79 10.54 -13.15 -2.60
N GLU A 80 11.26 -14.24 -2.86
CA GLU A 80 12.72 -14.25 -2.99
C GLU A 80 13.24 -13.62 -4.31
N GLY A 81 12.36 -13.10 -5.16
CA GLY A 81 12.74 -12.46 -6.43
C GLY A 81 13.03 -13.44 -7.57
N THR A 82 12.67 -14.72 -7.45
CA THR A 82 12.90 -15.71 -8.51
C THR A 82 12.01 -15.43 -9.73
N SER A 83 12.62 -15.44 -10.93
CA SER A 83 11.88 -15.27 -12.19
C SER A 83 10.76 -16.32 -12.38
N ILE A 84 9.70 -15.98 -13.13
CA ILE A 84 8.60 -16.91 -13.45
C ILE A 84 9.11 -18.25 -14.01
N LYS A 85 10.14 -18.20 -14.87
CA LYS A 85 10.77 -19.41 -15.43
C LYS A 85 11.53 -20.21 -14.36
N GLY A 86 12.25 -19.52 -13.46
CA GLY A 86 12.94 -20.14 -12.32
C GLY A 86 11.96 -20.83 -11.37
N THR A 87 10.94 -20.11 -10.93
CA THR A 87 9.88 -20.63 -10.06
C THR A 87 9.16 -21.82 -10.69
N SER A 88 8.92 -21.77 -12.00
CA SER A 88 8.32 -22.90 -12.73
C SER A 88 9.17 -24.17 -12.64
N ARG A 89 10.50 -24.06 -12.77
CA ARG A 89 11.43 -25.19 -12.65
C ARG A 89 11.54 -25.70 -11.21
N LEU A 90 11.72 -24.79 -10.25
CA LEU A 90 11.92 -25.14 -8.84
C LEU A 90 10.67 -25.77 -8.19
N THR A 91 9.48 -25.35 -8.62
CA THR A 91 8.21 -25.83 -8.03
C THR A 91 7.50 -26.88 -8.88
N TYR A 92 8.08 -27.27 -10.02
CA TYR A 92 7.47 -28.13 -11.03
C TYR A 92 6.05 -27.66 -11.42
N THR A 93 5.86 -26.35 -11.48
CA THR A 93 4.57 -25.72 -11.77
C THR A 93 4.61 -25.09 -13.16
N HIS A 94 3.56 -25.31 -13.96
CA HIS A 94 3.47 -24.71 -15.28
C HIS A 94 3.55 -23.17 -15.22
N ARG A 95 4.30 -22.54 -16.14
CA ARG A 95 4.57 -21.08 -16.16
C ARG A 95 3.29 -20.24 -16.12
N ALA A 96 2.25 -20.65 -16.84
CA ALA A 96 0.96 -19.95 -16.82
C ALA A 96 0.28 -19.97 -15.43
N THR A 97 0.46 -21.06 -14.68
CA THR A 97 -0.03 -21.14 -13.29
C THR A 97 0.79 -20.26 -12.36
N VAL A 98 2.12 -20.23 -12.51
CA VAL A 98 2.99 -19.31 -11.75
C VAL A 98 2.58 -17.86 -12.00
N LYS A 99 2.42 -17.46 -13.27
CA LYS A 99 1.97 -16.09 -13.63
C LYS A 99 0.62 -15.75 -12.98
N ARG A 100 -0.37 -16.65 -13.07
CA ARG A 100 -1.69 -16.45 -12.47
C ARG A 100 -1.62 -16.31 -10.94
N LEU A 101 -0.79 -17.12 -10.28
CA LEU A 101 -0.59 -17.05 -8.83
C LEU A 101 0.13 -15.76 -8.44
N SER A 102 1.15 -15.35 -9.18
CA SER A 102 1.86 -14.08 -8.96
C SER A 102 0.91 -12.88 -8.96
N LEU A 103 0.01 -12.79 -9.95
CA LEU A 103 -0.99 -11.72 -10.02
C LEU A 103 -1.94 -11.75 -8.81
N LYS A 104 -2.37 -12.94 -8.42
CA LYS A 104 -3.30 -13.12 -7.31
C LYS A 104 -2.68 -12.82 -5.95
N PHE A 105 -1.43 -13.23 -5.75
CA PHE A 105 -0.66 -12.90 -4.55
C PHE A 105 -0.37 -11.40 -4.49
N GLY A 106 0.02 -10.80 -5.62
CA GLY A 106 0.23 -9.35 -5.72
C GLY A 106 -1.03 -8.55 -5.38
N GLN A 107 -2.18 -8.90 -5.97
CA GLN A 107 -3.45 -8.24 -5.65
C GLN A 107 -3.80 -8.38 -4.17
N HIS A 108 -3.69 -9.59 -3.61
CA HIS A 108 -4.01 -9.80 -2.20
C HIS A 108 -3.05 -9.05 -1.26
N ALA A 109 -1.76 -9.00 -1.60
CA ALA A 109 -0.77 -8.25 -0.84
C ALA A 109 -1.04 -6.74 -0.92
N GLN A 110 -1.46 -6.23 -2.08
CA GLN A 110 -1.88 -4.84 -2.23
C GLN A 110 -3.12 -4.52 -1.38
N ASP A 111 -4.14 -5.38 -1.42
CA ASP A 111 -5.36 -5.20 -0.62
C ASP A 111 -5.04 -5.22 0.89
N PHE A 112 -4.16 -6.12 1.32
CA PHE A 112 -3.67 -6.20 2.69
C PHE A 112 -2.89 -4.94 3.07
N HIS A 113 -1.98 -4.47 2.21
CA HIS A 113 -1.22 -3.26 2.45
C HIS A 113 -2.12 -2.02 2.57
N GLU A 114 -3.15 -1.91 1.73
CA GLU A 114 -4.11 -0.80 1.80
C GLU A 114 -4.91 -0.81 3.12
N GLN A 115 -5.17 -1.99 3.68
CA GLN A 115 -5.89 -2.12 4.95
C GLN A 115 -5.01 -1.83 6.16
N GLU A 116 -3.78 -2.36 6.16
CA GLU A 116 -2.93 -2.38 7.35
C GLU A 116 -1.94 -1.22 7.43
N ALA A 117 -1.49 -0.67 6.29
CA ALA A 117 -0.55 0.45 6.26
C ALA A 117 -1.27 1.80 6.50
N GLN A 118 -1.91 1.93 7.64
CA GLN A 118 -2.71 3.10 8.04
C GLN A 118 -2.23 3.64 9.38
N GLN A 119 -2.44 4.94 9.61
CA GLN A 119 -2.06 5.63 10.86
C GLN A 119 -0.58 5.40 11.23
N LEU A 120 0.30 5.48 10.23
CA LEU A 120 1.74 5.29 10.42
C LEU A 120 2.35 6.50 11.12
N ASP A 121 3.04 6.26 12.23
CA ASP A 121 3.76 7.29 12.98
C ASP A 121 5.22 7.31 12.50
N ILE A 122 5.55 8.30 11.68
CA ILE A 122 6.82 8.40 10.94
C ILE A 122 7.28 9.84 10.99
N ASP A 123 8.55 10.07 11.34
CA ASP A 123 9.16 11.41 11.41
C ASP A 123 9.94 11.77 10.13
N VAL A 124 10.54 10.75 9.49
CA VAL A 124 11.46 10.94 8.37
C VAL A 124 11.03 10.06 7.19
N LEU A 125 10.64 10.71 6.10
CA LEU A 125 10.29 10.08 4.84
C LEU A 125 11.51 10.05 3.92
N GLU A 126 11.78 8.89 3.33
CA GLU A 126 12.68 8.75 2.18
C GLU A 126 11.82 8.51 0.93
N MET A 127 12.00 9.33 -0.11
CA MET A 127 11.31 9.15 -1.39
C MET A 127 12.31 9.15 -2.55
N ASP A 128 12.19 8.15 -3.41
CA ASP A 128 13.07 7.94 -4.56
C ASP A 128 12.33 7.27 -5.73
N GLU A 129 12.86 7.41 -6.94
CA GLU A 129 12.33 6.83 -8.16
C GLU A 129 13.36 5.95 -8.86
N ARG A 130 12.99 4.70 -9.08
CA ARG A 130 13.82 3.75 -9.82
C ARG A 130 13.37 3.61 -11.26
N HIS A 131 14.30 3.80 -12.19
CA HIS A 131 14.07 3.58 -13.61
C HIS A 131 13.98 2.09 -13.97
N GLY A 132 13.01 1.75 -14.82
CA GLY A 132 12.81 0.42 -15.39
C GLY A 132 12.11 0.47 -16.74
N TYR A 133 11.65 -0.69 -17.21
CA TYR A 133 10.96 -0.85 -18.49
C TYR A 133 9.91 -1.96 -18.42
N VAL A 134 8.83 -1.78 -19.18
CA VAL A 134 7.74 -2.77 -19.26
C VAL A 134 7.77 -3.42 -20.63
N ALA A 135 8.00 -4.74 -20.67
CA ALA A 135 8.12 -5.57 -21.89
C ALA A 135 9.28 -5.22 -22.84
N ILE A 136 9.45 -3.95 -23.22
CA ILE A 136 10.46 -3.45 -24.16
C ILE A 136 11.14 -2.18 -23.62
N LYS A 137 12.38 -1.92 -24.06
CA LYS A 137 13.21 -0.80 -23.56
C LYS A 137 12.63 0.59 -23.88
N GLN A 138 11.84 0.70 -24.95
CA GLN A 138 11.19 1.95 -25.37
C GLN A 138 10.01 2.32 -24.46
N GLN A 139 9.45 1.34 -23.76
CA GLN A 139 8.37 1.57 -22.81
C GLN A 139 8.97 1.71 -21.41
N GLN A 140 9.60 2.86 -21.19
CA GLN A 140 10.16 3.25 -19.90
C GLN A 140 9.06 3.33 -18.84
N CYS A 141 9.40 2.92 -17.63
CA CYS A 141 8.51 2.94 -16.49
C CYS A 141 9.33 3.21 -15.23
N TRP A 142 8.75 3.92 -14.28
CA TRP A 142 9.40 4.32 -13.05
C TRP A 142 8.60 3.83 -11.87
N ASP A 143 9.30 3.22 -10.92
CA ASP A 143 8.76 2.86 -9.61
C ASP A 143 9.15 3.97 -8.64
N ALA A 144 8.19 4.79 -8.23
CA ALA A 144 8.37 5.81 -7.21
C ALA A 144 7.96 5.22 -5.85
N VAL A 145 8.84 5.29 -4.85
CA VAL A 145 8.66 4.62 -3.57
C VAL A 145 8.85 5.62 -2.44
N ALA A 146 7.93 5.59 -1.48
CA ALA A 146 8.04 6.29 -0.20
C ALA A 146 8.26 5.25 0.90
N ILE A 147 9.29 5.44 1.71
CA ILE A 147 9.61 4.57 2.84
C ILE A 147 9.84 5.38 4.12
N ASP A 148 9.65 4.72 5.26
CA ASP A 148 10.15 5.22 6.53
C ASP A 148 11.67 5.07 6.56
N ALA A 149 12.39 6.15 6.84
CA ALA A 149 13.85 6.12 6.90
C ALA A 149 14.37 5.18 8.01
N ALA A 150 13.66 5.05 9.14
CA ALA A 150 14.11 4.29 10.30
C ALA A 150 13.88 2.78 10.14
N SER A 151 12.64 2.36 9.89
CA SER A 151 12.28 0.94 9.76
C SER A 151 12.46 0.38 8.36
N LYS A 152 12.65 1.24 7.36
CA LYS A 152 12.60 0.89 5.92
C LYS A 152 11.26 0.28 5.49
N PHE A 153 10.20 0.52 6.27
CA PHE A 153 8.86 0.12 5.90
C PHE A 153 8.42 0.86 4.62
N ILE A 154 7.90 0.11 3.65
CA ILE A 154 7.38 0.68 2.41
C ILE A 154 6.02 1.28 2.70
N ILE A 155 5.93 2.60 2.68
CA ILE A 155 4.69 3.31 2.94
C ILE A 155 3.80 3.24 1.73
N GLN A 156 4.31 3.65 0.55
CA GLN A 156 3.58 3.64 -0.71
C GLN A 156 4.51 3.40 -1.90
N VAL A 157 3.96 2.74 -2.93
CA VAL A 157 4.61 2.58 -4.23
C VAL A 157 3.66 3.06 -5.33
N GLU A 158 4.16 3.89 -6.23
CA GLU A 158 3.46 4.31 -7.44
C GLU A 158 4.29 3.95 -8.67
N VAL A 159 3.61 3.48 -9.72
CA VAL A 159 4.27 3.09 -10.97
C VAL A 159 3.72 3.93 -12.12
N GLY A 160 4.61 4.42 -13.00
CA GLY A 160 4.19 5.24 -14.13
C GLY A 160 5.32 5.89 -14.91
N PRO A 161 4.99 6.83 -15.83
CA PRO A 161 5.99 7.67 -16.47
C PRO A 161 6.62 8.62 -15.45
N ARG A 162 7.91 8.95 -15.59
CA ARG A 162 8.59 9.95 -14.72
C ARG A 162 8.09 11.34 -15.05
N ASN A 163 7.11 11.80 -14.30
CA ASN A 163 6.56 13.14 -14.37
C ASN A 163 6.05 13.56 -12.99
N THR A 164 5.69 14.84 -12.86
CA THR A 164 5.18 15.42 -11.61
C THR A 164 3.92 14.72 -11.12
N ASN A 165 3.08 14.16 -12.00
CA ASN A 165 1.87 13.41 -11.60
C ASN A 165 2.20 12.09 -10.89
N LEU A 166 3.32 11.43 -11.22
CA LEU A 166 3.77 10.24 -10.51
C LEU A 166 4.12 10.58 -9.05
N ILE A 167 4.88 11.66 -8.86
CA ILE A 167 5.35 12.14 -7.55
C ILE A 167 4.18 12.70 -6.72
N ASP A 168 3.25 13.45 -7.34
CA ASP A 168 2.03 13.94 -6.66
C ASP A 168 1.17 12.78 -6.15
N ARG A 169 0.94 11.73 -6.96
CA ARG A 169 0.22 10.53 -6.51
C ARG A 169 0.94 9.85 -5.35
N LEU A 170 2.26 9.69 -5.44
CA LEU A 170 3.06 9.07 -4.37
C LEU A 170 2.92 9.84 -3.06
N MET A 171 3.13 11.16 -3.09
CA MET A 171 3.05 12.02 -1.91
C MET A 171 1.66 12.05 -1.29
N ARG A 172 0.60 12.19 -2.09
CA ARG A 172 -0.77 12.25 -1.57
C ARG A 172 -1.21 10.91 -0.99
N ALA A 173 -0.85 9.80 -1.62
CA ALA A 173 -1.15 8.48 -1.09
C ALA A 173 -0.35 8.21 0.20
N THR A 174 0.91 8.63 0.26
CA THR A 174 1.72 8.60 1.49
C THR A 174 1.07 9.43 2.60
N HIS A 175 0.71 10.70 2.32
CA HIS A 175 0.07 11.60 3.29
C HIS A 175 -1.18 10.98 3.91
N LYS A 176 -2.01 10.29 3.13
CA LYS A 176 -3.25 9.66 3.65
C LYS A 176 -3.00 8.55 4.67
N ARG A 177 -1.82 7.94 4.67
CA ARG A 177 -1.47 6.80 5.53
C ARG A 177 -0.78 7.22 6.82
N LEU A 178 -0.33 8.48 6.93
CA LEU A 178 0.36 8.97 8.14
C LEU A 178 -0.63 9.35 9.24
N ALA A 179 -0.29 9.03 10.49
CA ALA A 179 -1.02 9.52 11.65
C ALA A 179 -0.83 11.03 11.83
N HIS A 180 0.41 11.51 11.64
CA HIS A 180 0.80 12.90 11.83
C HIS A 180 1.51 13.42 10.56
N PRO A 181 0.79 13.89 9.54
CA PRO A 181 1.40 14.34 8.28
C PRO A 181 2.08 15.73 8.39
N ARG A 182 2.54 16.12 9.58
CA ARG A 182 3.15 17.42 9.90
C ARG A 182 4.50 17.20 10.58
N ASP A 183 5.34 18.23 10.54
CA ASP A 183 6.66 18.23 11.18
C ASP A 183 7.58 17.09 10.70
N LEU A 184 7.42 16.72 9.42
CA LEU A 184 8.17 15.66 8.76
C LEU A 184 9.46 16.18 8.12
N VAL A 185 10.48 15.31 8.09
CA VAL A 185 11.66 15.49 7.25
C VAL A 185 11.52 14.66 5.98
N LEU A 186 11.72 15.26 4.81
CA LEU A 186 11.80 14.55 3.54
C LEU A 186 13.25 14.44 3.07
N MET A 187 13.69 13.22 2.81
CA MET A 187 14.95 12.88 2.15
C MET A 187 14.68 12.39 0.73
N THR A 188 15.33 12.99 -0.25
CA THR A 188 15.15 12.72 -1.68
C THR A 188 16.42 13.10 -2.45
N ASP A 189 16.58 12.59 -3.67
CA ASP A 189 17.69 12.90 -4.58
C ASP A 189 17.69 14.35 -5.10
N GLY A 190 16.58 15.07 -4.91
CA GLY A 190 16.45 16.49 -5.21
C GLY A 190 15.71 16.82 -6.51
N ASP A 191 14.92 15.91 -7.08
CA ASP A 191 14.02 16.28 -8.19
C ASP A 191 13.13 17.50 -7.82
N ALA A 192 13.01 18.45 -8.76
CA ALA A 192 12.35 19.73 -8.54
C ALA A 192 10.87 19.59 -8.13
N SER A 193 10.23 18.48 -8.52
CA SER A 193 8.85 18.17 -8.16
C SER A 193 8.70 17.98 -6.65
N TYR A 194 9.63 17.29 -5.98
CA TYR A 194 9.58 17.09 -4.53
C TYR A 194 9.62 18.42 -3.79
N ARG A 195 10.54 19.32 -4.19
CA ARG A 195 10.69 20.64 -3.58
C ARG A 195 9.40 21.48 -3.64
N THR A 196 8.63 21.33 -4.72
CA THR A 196 7.40 22.11 -4.95
C THR A 196 6.20 21.45 -4.28
N LEU A 197 6.05 20.14 -4.43
CA LEU A 197 4.88 19.41 -3.96
C LEU A 197 4.89 19.17 -2.45
N PHE A 198 6.07 18.94 -1.86
CA PHE A 198 6.18 18.66 -0.43
C PHE A 198 5.53 19.75 0.45
N PRO A 199 5.83 21.05 0.28
CA PRO A 199 5.17 22.09 1.07
C PRO A 199 3.69 22.29 0.71
N ILE A 200 3.26 21.96 -0.50
CA ILE A 200 1.84 22.03 -0.90
C ILE A 200 1.02 20.93 -0.21
N ILE A 201 1.60 19.73 -0.08
CA ILE A 201 0.89 18.55 0.41
C ILE A 201 1.01 18.40 1.92
N PHE A 202 2.20 18.63 2.49
CA PHE A 202 2.49 18.43 3.91
C PHE A 202 2.64 19.74 4.70
N GLY A 203 2.71 20.88 4.00
CA GLY A 203 2.89 22.18 4.65
C GLY A 203 1.61 22.72 5.29
N VAL A 204 1.80 23.69 6.19
CA VAL A 204 0.73 24.48 6.77
C VAL A 204 0.86 25.91 6.26
N SER A 205 -0.26 26.49 5.80
CA SER A 205 -0.30 27.90 5.43
C SER A 205 0.07 28.75 6.64
N TYR A 206 1.13 29.55 6.49
CA TYR A 206 1.59 30.47 7.52
C TYR A 206 1.52 31.90 7.00
N LEU A 207 0.77 32.74 7.70
CA LEU A 207 0.85 34.18 7.52
C LEU A 207 1.98 34.70 8.41
N PRO A 208 3.00 35.38 7.88
CA PRO A 208 4.00 36.01 8.71
C PRO A 208 3.32 37.03 9.62
N PRO A 209 3.71 37.14 10.91
CA PRO A 209 3.24 38.19 11.79
C PRO A 209 3.62 39.51 11.14
N VAL A 210 2.62 40.21 10.62
CA VAL A 210 2.79 41.55 10.11
C VAL A 210 3.09 42.42 11.33
N ARG A 211 4.25 43.10 11.34
CA ARG A 211 4.42 44.24 12.24
C ARG A 211 3.47 45.33 11.78
N ALA A 212 2.23 45.27 12.24
CA ALA A 212 1.28 46.35 12.05
C ALA A 212 1.79 47.55 12.86
N THR A 213 2.36 48.54 12.18
CA THR A 213 2.39 49.90 12.75
C THR A 213 0.94 50.33 12.96
N TRP A 214 0.64 50.89 14.14
CA TRP A 214 -0.67 51.47 14.47
C TRP A 214 -1.05 52.51 13.39
N GLY A 215 -1.81 52.09 12.39
CA GLY A 215 -2.11 52.87 11.18
C GLY A 215 -2.44 52.00 9.95
N ALA A 216 -1.93 50.76 9.90
CA ALA A 216 -2.16 49.83 8.79
C ALA A 216 -3.24 48.77 9.09
N ARG A 217 -4.37 49.15 9.71
CA ARG A 217 -5.53 48.25 9.76
C ARG A 217 -6.13 48.18 8.34
N PRO A 218 -6.25 47.00 7.72
CA PRO A 218 -6.95 46.90 6.45
C PRO A 218 -8.42 47.24 6.70
N THR A 219 -8.92 48.30 6.07
CA THR A 219 -10.36 48.50 5.91
C THR A 219 -10.90 47.31 5.14
N GLN A 220 -12.02 46.76 5.60
CA GLN A 220 -12.70 45.65 4.94
C GLN A 220 -13.09 46.06 3.51
N ASN A 221 -12.22 45.78 2.54
CA ASN A 221 -12.57 45.80 1.15
C ASN A 221 -12.27 44.40 0.62
N THR A 222 -13.33 43.60 0.55
CA THR A 222 -13.34 42.24 -0.01
C THR A 222 -13.00 42.31 -1.49
N GLY A 223 -11.72 42.15 -1.81
CA GLY A 223 -11.23 41.90 -3.15
C GLY A 223 -10.13 40.86 -3.08
N PHE A 224 -10.46 39.60 -3.41
CA PHE A 224 -9.48 38.53 -3.53
C PHE A 224 -8.53 38.82 -4.69
N LEU A 225 -7.24 38.97 -4.37
CA LEU A 225 -6.12 38.78 -5.28
C LEU A 225 -5.03 38.09 -4.45
N ASP A 226 -5.01 36.77 -4.52
CA ASP A 226 -4.04 35.92 -3.81
C ASP A 226 -2.60 36.26 -4.25
N PRO A 227 -1.65 36.46 -3.33
CA PRO A 227 -0.26 36.13 -3.59
C PRO A 227 -0.01 34.66 -3.21
N LEU A 228 0.68 33.94 -4.10
CA LEU A 228 1.12 32.54 -3.87
C LEU A 228 1.83 32.41 -2.51
N PRO A 229 1.47 31.42 -1.67
CA PRO A 229 2.11 31.23 -0.38
C PRO A 229 3.55 30.73 -0.59
N THR A 230 4.51 31.45 -0.03
CA THR A 230 5.92 31.03 0.03
C THR A 230 6.08 29.97 1.11
N SER A 231 6.63 28.82 0.74
CA SER A 231 6.99 27.76 1.67
C SER A 231 8.40 27.99 2.23
N LYS A 232 8.55 27.95 3.56
CA LYS A 232 9.87 27.90 4.18
C LYS A 232 10.40 26.47 4.06
N SER A 233 11.44 26.30 3.24
CA SER A 233 12.36 25.15 3.35
C SER A 233 13.49 25.56 4.28
N SER A 234 13.74 24.78 5.33
CA SER A 234 14.93 24.92 6.16
C SER A 234 16.15 24.52 5.33
N ASN A 235 16.97 25.50 4.93
CA ASN A 235 18.23 25.24 4.25
C ASN A 235 19.20 24.54 5.21
N ILE A 236 19.76 23.41 4.76
CA ILE A 236 20.89 22.74 5.41
C ILE A 236 22.12 23.64 5.30
N VAL A 237 22.71 23.99 6.44
CA VAL A 237 24.00 24.68 6.54
C VAL A 237 25.09 23.70 6.11
N ARG A 238 25.74 23.95 4.97
CA ARG A 238 26.98 23.26 4.59
C ARG A 238 28.13 23.82 5.42
N GLY A 239 28.60 23.05 6.40
CA GLY A 239 29.89 23.29 7.04
C GLY A 239 31.02 23.06 6.03
N LYS A 240 31.87 24.07 5.84
CA LYS A 240 33.15 23.93 5.15
C LYS A 240 34.20 23.52 6.18
N SER A 241 34.93 22.45 5.89
CA SER A 241 36.32 22.25 6.32
C SER A 241 37.18 22.27 5.07
#